data_AF-A0A448V7L9-F1
#
_entry.id   AF-A0A448V7L9-F1
#
_cell.length_a   1.000
_cell.length_b   1.000
_cell.length_c   1.000
_cell.angle_alpha   90.00
_cell.angle_beta   90.00
_cell.angle_gamma   90.00
#
_symmetry.space_group_name_H-M   'P 1'
#
loop_
_entity.id
_entity.type
_entity.pdbx_description
1 polymer ?
#
loop_
_entity_poly.entity_id
_entity_poly.type
_entity_poly.pdbx_seq_one_letter_code
_entity_poly.pdbx_strand_id
1 'polypeptide(L)' 'MKREALLRELRKEARKRGIHYSEAPDAGKGSHYLVTFGDKTTVIKSGELTPLYVKIIKKQLGI' A
#
# COMPACT_ATOMS: atom_id res chain seq x y z
N MET A 1 8.34 0.53 -10.09
CA MET A 1 7.48 -0.69 -10.02
C MET A 1 6.02 -0.29 -10.16
N LYS A 2 5.14 -1.17 -10.66
CA LYS A 2 3.69 -0.87 -10.72
C LYS A 2 3.05 -0.91 -9.33
N ARG A 3 2.02 -0.09 -9.10
CA ARG A 3 1.22 -0.10 -7.86
C ARG A 3 0.75 -1.50 -7.47
N GLU A 4 0.25 -2.27 -8.42
CA GLU A 4 -0.30 -3.61 -8.21
C GLU A 4 0.76 -4.57 -7.66
N ALA A 5 2.03 -4.38 -8.05
CA ALA A 5 3.13 -5.15 -7.50
C ALA A 5 3.39 -4.80 -6.03
N LEU A 6 3.31 -3.52 -5.66
CA LEU A 6 3.43 -3.09 -4.27
C LEU A 6 2.26 -3.62 -3.42
N LEU A 7 1.02 -3.52 -3.88
CA LEU A 7 -0.15 -4.07 -3.19
C LEU A 7 -0.01 -5.58 -2.93
N ARG A 8 0.51 -6.32 -3.92
CA ARG A 8 0.78 -7.75 -3.77
C ARG A 8 1.86 -8.04 -2.73
N GLU A 9 2.92 -7.23 -2.66
CA GLU A 9 3.94 -7.34 -1.61
C GLU A 9 3.35 -7.07 -0.22
N LEU A 10 2.59 -5.99 -0.07
CA LEU A 10 1.93 -5.62 1.20
C LEU A 10 0.98 -6.72 1.66
N ARG A 11 0.17 -7.28 0.76
CA ARG A 11 -0.73 -8.39 1.08
C ARG A 11 0.01 -9.64 1.54
N LYS A 12 1.14 -9.98 0.90
CA LYS A 12 1.98 -11.11 1.32
C LYS A 12 2.60 -10.86 2.70
N GLU A 13 3.11 -9.67 2.93
CA GLU A 13 3.72 -9.29 4.20
C GLU A 13 2.68 -9.28 5.34
N ALA A 14 1.48 -8.77 5.07
CA ALA A 14 0.38 -8.78 6.04
C ALA A 14 0.00 -10.21 6.45
N ARG A 15 -0.13 -11.13 5.48
CA ARG A 15 -0.38 -12.55 5.74
C ARG A 15 0.74 -13.19 6.55
N LYS A 16 1.99 -12.87 6.25
CA LYS A 16 3.17 -13.38 6.98
C LYS A 16 3.19 -12.89 8.43
N ARG A 17 2.80 -11.64 8.68
CA ARG A 17 2.75 -11.03 10.02
C ARG A 17 1.45 -11.30 10.78
N GLY A 18 0.44 -11.89 10.13
CA GLY A 18 -0.87 -12.14 10.73
C GLY A 18 -1.67 -10.86 11.02
N ILE A 19 -1.43 -9.79 10.28
CA ILE A 19 -2.10 -8.49 10.50
C ILE A 19 -3.20 -8.23 9.46
N HIS A 20 -4.11 -7.32 9.79
CA HIS A 20 -5.17 -6.88 8.88
C HIS A 20 -4.59 -6.14 7.67
N TYR A 21 -5.15 -6.40 6.49
CA TYR A 21 -4.85 -5.69 5.26
C TYR A 21 -6.14 -5.43 4.48
N SER A 22 -6.34 -4.18 4.06
CA SER A 22 -7.44 -3.80 3.19
C SER A 22 -7.01 -2.74 2.17
N GLU A 23 -7.66 -2.77 1.01
CA GLU A 23 -7.47 -1.80 -0.07
C GLU A 23 -8.84 -1.28 -0.49
N ALA A 24 -9.01 0.04 -0.46
CA ALA A 24 -10.23 0.72 -0.88
C ALA A 24 -9.92 1.54 -2.15
N PRO A 25 -10.29 1.04 -3.34
CA PRO A 25 -9.97 1.68 -4.61
C PRO A 25 -10.73 3.00 -4.83
N ASP A 26 -11.91 3.13 -4.23
CA ASP A 26 -12.82 4.27 -4.42
C ASP A 26 -12.77 5.30 -3.27
N ALA A 27 -11.90 5.07 -2.27
CA ALA A 27 -11.76 5.95 -1.11
C ALA A 27 -10.67 7.02 -1.27
N GLY A 28 -9.87 6.95 -2.35
CA GLY A 28 -8.82 7.93 -2.64
C GLY A 28 -9.23 8.95 -3.70
N LYS A 29 -8.77 10.19 -3.57
CA LYS A 29 -8.95 11.24 -4.59
C LYS A 29 -8.16 10.88 -5.85
N GLY A 30 -8.83 10.76 -7.00
CA GLY A 30 -8.19 10.59 -8.32
C GLY A 30 -7.61 9.19 -8.57
N SER A 31 -8.42 8.13 -8.51
CA SER A 31 -8.02 6.74 -8.80
C SER A 31 -6.90 6.18 -7.91
N HIS A 32 -6.65 6.85 -6.78
CA HIS A 32 -5.68 6.43 -5.78
C HIS A 32 -6.32 5.43 -4.83
N TYR A 33 -5.52 4.45 -4.38
CA TYR A 33 -6.01 3.45 -3.45
C TYR A 33 -5.69 3.89 -2.03
N LEU A 34 -6.68 3.80 -1.15
CA LEU A 34 -6.44 3.87 0.28
C LEU A 34 -6.08 2.46 0.76
N VAL A 35 -4.92 2.30 1.39
CA VAL A 35 -4.41 0.99 1.83
C VAL A 35 -4.18 1.02 3.32
N THR A 36 -4.80 0.09 4.03
CA THR A 36 -4.63 -0.11 5.47
C THR A 36 -3.82 -1.38 5.71
N PHE A 37 -2.81 -1.27 6.58
CA PHE A 37 -1.89 -2.33 6.99
C PHE A 37 -1.76 -2.28 8.51
N GLY A 38 -2.43 -3.21 9.20
CA GLY A 38 -2.65 -3.12 10.65
C GLY A 38 -3.42 -1.85 11.00
N ASP A 39 -2.84 -1.03 11.88
CA ASP A 39 -3.44 0.23 12.36
C ASP A 39 -3.04 1.45 11.52
N LYS A 40 -2.28 1.23 10.44
CA LYS A 40 -1.74 2.31 9.61
C LYS A 40 -2.39 2.34 8.25
N THR A 41 -2.69 3.55 7.78
CA THR A 41 -3.32 3.75 6.47
C THR A 41 -2.51 4.76 5.65
N THR A 42 -2.37 4.50 4.35
CA THR A 42 -1.72 5.42 3.41
C THR A 42 -2.43 5.41 2.05
N VAL A 43 -2.18 6.44 1.26
CA VAL A 43 -2.72 6.59 -0.10
C VAL A 43 -1.63 6.23 -1.11
N ILE A 44 -1.94 5.31 -2.02
CA ILE A 44 -1.03 4.86 -3.07
C ILE A 44 -1.56 5.33 -4.43
N LYS A 45 -0.76 6.16 -5.11
CA LYS A 45 -1.08 6.66 -6.45
C LYS A 45 -1.14 5.56 -7.51
N SER A 46 -1.91 5.78 -8.57
CA SER A 46 -1.97 4.89 -9.73
C SER A 46 -0.70 4.93 -10.56
N GLY A 47 -0.48 3.88 -11.35
CA GLY A 47 0.60 3.81 -12.34
C GLY A 47 1.94 3.38 -11.75
N GLU A 48 3.01 3.96 -12.28
CA GLU A 48 4.37 3.62 -11.88
C GLU A 48 4.82 4.38 -10.62
N LEU A 49 5.39 3.61 -9.70
CA LEU A 49 5.94 4.09 -8.44
C LEU A 49 7.46 4.14 -8.53
N THR A 50 8.02 5.28 -8.16
CA THR A 50 9.47 5.43 -8.00
C THR A 50 9.94 4.64 -6.77
N PRO A 51 11.19 4.13 -6.76
CA PRO A 51 11.73 3.41 -5.59
C PRO A 51 11.67 4.24 -4.30
N LEU A 52 11.90 5.55 -4.39
CA LEU A 52 11.80 6.46 -3.26
C LEU A 52 10.38 6.50 -2.68
N TYR A 53 9.38 6.62 -3.54
CA TYR A 53 7.97 6.65 -3.10
C TYR A 53 7.56 5.33 -2.43
N VAL A 54 8.00 4.18 -2.98
CA VAL A 54 7.79 2.87 -2.36
C VAL A 54 8.43 2.79 -0.98
N LYS A 55 9.66 3.30 -0.83
CA LYS A 55 10.36 3.35 0.46
C LYS A 55 9.61 4.20 1.49
N ILE A 56 9.05 5.34 1.07
CA ILE A 56 8.24 6.21 1.93
C ILE A 56 6.97 5.49 2.37
N ILE A 57 6.25 4.85 1.45
CA ILE A 57 5.04 4.06 1.78
C ILE A 57 5.36 2.96 2.79
N LYS A 58 6.40 2.16 2.54
CA LYS A 58 6.79 1.07 3.45
C LYS A 58 7.11 1.62 4.85
N LYS A 59 7.85 2.73 4.93
CA LYS A 59 8.12 3.43 6.20
C LYS A 59 6.84 3.90 6.89
N GLN A 60 5.90 4.51 6.17
CA GLN A 60 4.60 4.92 6.71
C GLN A 60 3.83 3.73 7.27
N LEU A 61 3.83 2.60 6.58
CA LEU A 61 3.13 1.37 7.00
C LEU A 61 3.91 0.55 8.06
N GLY A 62 5.13 0.94 8.42
CA GLY A 62 5.94 0.20 9.42
C GLY A 62 6.51 -1.13 8.91
N ILE A 63 6.83 -1.18 7.62
CA ILE A 63 7.46 -2.34 6.96
C ILE A 63 8.96 -2.11 6.83
#